data_AF-S5PNM9-F1
#
_entry.id   AF-S5PNM9-F1
#
_cell.length_a   1.000
_cell.length_b   1.000
_cell.length_c   1.000
_cell.angle_alpha   90.00
_cell.angle_beta   90.00
_cell.angle_gamma   90.00
#
_symmetry.space_group_name_H-M   'P 1'
#
loop_
_entity.id
_entity.type
_entity.pdbx_description
1 polymer ?
#
loop_
_entity_poly.entity_id
_entity_poly.type
_entity_poly.pdbx_seq_one_letter_code
_entity_poly.pdbx_strand_id
1 'polypeptide(L)'
;MATALPTPVLLGEDSQDGAILNIPEPTSTDKTEDLAKYILEEINVLKQEACDSIYKCRVALAKNNLNLPKMAEKDGCFHKGFNKDTCLMRIITGLLEFQVYIEFLKNNVNEKSSARAVQIGTKALMLMLKQKETYPSIVPTPDPTSNASLMVKMQSQEEWLKKVTVRLILRSLEDFLQYTVRASRLM
;
A
#
# COMPACT_ATOMS: atom_id res chain seq x y z
N MET A 1 46.22 17.62 -63.94
CA MET A 1 45.81 16.45 -64.74
C MET A 1 46.13 15.19 -63.94
N ALA A 2 45.10 14.44 -63.54
CA ALA A 2 45.17 13.02 -63.16
C ALA A 2 43.72 12.49 -63.15
N THR A 3 43.50 11.37 -63.82
CA THR A 3 42.21 10.76 -64.16
C THR A 3 42.05 9.48 -63.35
N ALA A 4 40.86 9.19 -62.78
CA ALA A 4 40.19 7.88 -62.80
C ALA A 4 38.98 7.80 -61.84
N LEU A 5 37.84 7.36 -62.38
CA LEU A 5 36.63 6.79 -61.73
C LEU A 5 36.81 5.25 -61.64
N PRO A 6 36.10 4.46 -60.78
CA PRO A 6 34.63 4.35 -60.78
C PRO A 6 33.90 4.04 -59.45
N THR A 7 32.57 4.21 -59.49
CA THR A 7 31.56 3.81 -58.49
C THR A 7 31.37 2.29 -58.44
N PRO A 8 30.87 1.75 -57.31
CA PRO A 8 29.78 0.80 -57.41
C PRO A 8 28.63 1.12 -56.43
N VAL A 9 27.41 0.97 -56.95
CA VAL A 9 26.15 0.89 -56.20
C VAL A 9 26.10 -0.47 -55.50
N LEU A 10 25.67 -0.51 -54.23
CA LEU A 10 25.08 -1.72 -53.65
C LEU A 10 24.01 -1.34 -52.62
N LEU A 11 22.77 -1.65 -52.99
CA LEU A 11 21.61 -1.83 -52.14
C LEU A 11 21.94 -2.86 -51.04
N GLY A 12 21.75 -2.47 -49.79
CA GLY A 12 21.83 -3.35 -48.63
C GLY A 12 20.78 -2.91 -47.61
N GLU A 13 19.61 -3.53 -47.71
CA GLU A 13 18.57 -3.52 -46.71
C GLU A 13 19.02 -4.46 -45.59
N ASP A 14 19.26 -3.94 -44.39
CA ASP A 14 19.39 -4.79 -43.19
C ASP A 14 18.63 -4.16 -42.03
N SER A 15 17.66 -4.96 -41.58
CA SER A 15 16.76 -4.77 -40.46
C SER A 15 17.53 -4.74 -39.13
N GLN A 16 17.33 -3.70 -38.33
CA GLN A 16 17.61 -3.75 -36.89
C GLN A 16 16.55 -2.99 -36.07
N ASP A 17 15.77 -3.79 -35.35
CA ASP A 17 15.42 -3.60 -33.94
C ASP A 17 14.89 -2.22 -33.51
N GLY A 18 13.60 -1.99 -33.75
CA GLY A 18 12.85 -0.84 -33.23
C GLY A 18 12.21 -1.13 -31.88
N ALA A 19 12.99 -1.37 -30.83
CA ALA A 19 12.50 -1.39 -29.46
C ALA A 19 12.97 -0.14 -28.70
N ILE A 20 12.20 0.95 -28.75
CA ILE A 20 12.18 1.92 -27.63
C ILE A 20 10.76 2.47 -27.47
N LEU A 21 9.99 1.85 -26.56
CA LEU A 21 8.85 2.49 -25.90
C LEU A 21 9.43 3.63 -25.03
N ASN A 22 9.62 4.81 -25.61
CA ASN A 22 9.89 6.02 -24.85
C ASN A 22 8.59 6.49 -24.20
N ILE A 23 8.22 5.84 -23.10
CA ILE A 23 7.31 6.44 -22.13
C ILE A 23 8.18 7.40 -21.30
N PRO A 24 7.90 8.72 -21.30
CA PRO A 24 8.56 9.61 -20.37
C PRO A 24 8.21 9.14 -18.94
N GLU A 25 9.21 8.73 -18.18
CA GLU A 25 9.06 8.52 -16.73
C GLU A 25 8.54 9.82 -16.12
N PRO A 26 7.41 9.79 -15.39
CA PRO A 26 6.98 10.98 -14.67
C PRO A 26 7.92 11.18 -13.49
N THR A 27 8.93 12.04 -13.67
CA THR A 27 9.70 12.65 -12.59
C THR A 27 8.81 13.64 -11.83
N SER A 28 7.85 13.10 -11.09
CA SER A 28 7.26 13.76 -9.93
C SER A 28 7.92 13.12 -8.72
N THR A 29 8.61 13.90 -7.89
CA THR A 29 9.04 13.46 -6.57
C THR A 29 7.77 13.31 -5.72
N ASP A 30 7.02 12.23 -5.93
CA ASP A 30 5.76 12.00 -5.26
C ASP A 30 6.06 11.63 -3.80
N LYS A 31 6.00 12.66 -2.94
CA LYS A 31 6.16 12.53 -1.49
C LYS A 31 5.19 11.50 -0.87
N THR A 32 4.10 11.19 -1.56
CA THR A 32 3.14 10.14 -1.20
C THR A 32 3.78 8.75 -1.27
N GLU A 33 4.55 8.47 -2.33
CA GLU A 33 5.24 7.19 -2.50
C GLU A 33 6.31 7.02 -1.43
N ASP A 34 7.14 8.05 -1.22
CA ASP A 34 8.22 8.02 -0.24
C ASP A 34 7.69 7.83 1.18
N LEU A 35 6.60 8.52 1.54
CA LEU A 35 5.95 8.34 2.82
C LEU A 35 5.35 6.94 2.97
N ALA A 36 4.74 6.38 1.91
CA ALA A 36 4.21 5.02 1.95
C ALA A 36 5.33 3.97 2.13
N LYS A 37 6.49 4.16 1.48
CA LYS A 37 7.68 3.32 1.68
C LYS A 37 8.23 3.43 3.09
N TYR A 38 8.35 4.64 3.62
CA TYR A 38 8.77 4.86 5.00
C TYR A 38 7.85 4.11 6.00
N ILE A 39 6.52 4.18 5.82
CA ILE A 39 5.58 3.43 6.67
C ILE A 39 5.80 1.91 6.54
N LEU A 40 6.08 1.40 5.33
CA LEU A 40 6.38 -0.02 5.13
C LEU A 40 7.65 -0.47 5.86
N GLU A 41 8.69 0.38 5.91
CA GLU A 41 9.91 0.12 6.68
C GLU A 41 9.60 0.02 8.18
N GLU A 42 8.84 0.97 8.73
CA GLU A 42 8.42 0.94 10.13
C GLU A 42 7.55 -0.29 10.45
N ILE A 43 6.65 -0.68 9.54
CA ILE A 43 5.87 -1.92 9.67
C ILE A 43 6.79 -3.15 9.73
N ASN A 44 7.89 -3.17 8.97
CA ASN A 44 8.84 -4.29 9.02
C ASN A 44 9.56 -4.39 10.37
N VAL A 45 9.83 -3.26 11.03
CA VAL A 45 10.34 -3.26 12.42
C VAL A 45 9.30 -3.87 13.36
N LEU A 46 8.01 -3.54 13.20
CA LEU A 46 6.92 -4.04 14.06
C LEU A 46 6.62 -5.53 13.88
N LYS A 47 7.00 -6.15 12.76
CA LYS A 47 6.67 -7.55 12.43
C LYS A 47 7.41 -8.60 13.27
N GLN A 48 8.34 -8.22 14.14
CA GLN A 48 9.33 -9.15 14.66
C GLN A 48 8.86 -10.26 15.60
N GLU A 49 7.59 -10.32 16.06
CA GLU A 49 7.15 -11.48 16.84
C GLU A 49 5.65 -11.78 16.65
N ALA A 50 5.31 -12.92 16.02
CA ALA A 50 4.13 -13.72 16.38
C ALA A 50 3.95 -14.95 15.49
N CYS A 51 4.30 -16.12 16.00
CA CYS A 51 3.57 -17.39 15.93
C CYS A 51 4.58 -18.51 16.19
N ASP A 52 4.67 -18.95 17.44
CA ASP A 52 5.56 -20.04 17.84
C ASP A 52 5.21 -21.36 17.14
N SER A 53 4.00 -21.49 16.58
CA SER A 53 3.62 -22.62 15.74
C SER A 53 2.57 -22.27 14.68
N ILE A 54 2.68 -22.95 13.52
CA ILE A 54 1.74 -22.85 12.39
C ILE A 54 0.30 -23.19 12.81
N TYR A 55 0.14 -24.13 13.74
CA TYR A 55 -1.17 -24.55 14.24
C TYR A 55 -1.90 -23.42 14.99
N LYS A 56 -1.22 -22.74 15.93
CA LYS A 56 -1.80 -21.60 16.67
C LYS A 56 -2.17 -20.46 15.70
N CYS A 57 -1.35 -20.25 14.67
CA CYS A 57 -1.58 -19.27 13.62
C CYS A 57 -2.87 -19.58 12.81
N ARG A 58 -3.10 -20.85 12.41
CA ARG A 58 -4.33 -21.25 11.70
C ARG A 58 -5.59 -21.13 12.56
N VAL A 59 -5.53 -21.56 13.82
CA VAL A 59 -6.67 -21.46 14.75
C VAL A 59 -7.02 -20.00 15.03
N ALA A 60 -6.01 -19.13 15.19
CA ALA A 60 -6.25 -17.71 15.41
C ALA A 60 -6.79 -16.99 14.17
N LEU A 61 -6.36 -17.36 12.96
CA LEU A 61 -6.98 -16.89 11.71
C LEU A 61 -8.48 -17.21 11.66
N ALA A 62 -8.86 -18.42 12.08
CA ALA A 62 -10.27 -18.83 12.12
C ALA A 62 -11.07 -18.17 13.26
N LYS A 63 -10.43 -17.81 14.38
CA LYS A 63 -11.07 -17.11 15.52
C LYS A 63 -11.17 -15.59 15.31
N ASN A 64 -10.30 -15.00 14.49
CA ASN A 64 -10.26 -13.56 14.27
C ASN A 64 -11.19 -13.15 13.13
N ASN A 65 -12.42 -12.76 13.48
CA ASN A 65 -13.37 -12.13 12.55
C ASN A 65 -13.09 -10.62 12.42
N LEU A 66 -11.87 -10.26 11.99
CA LEU A 66 -11.50 -8.87 11.72
C LEU A 66 -11.84 -8.51 10.28
N ASN A 67 -12.53 -7.40 10.10
CA ASN A 67 -12.84 -6.86 8.77
C ASN A 67 -11.72 -5.90 8.37
N LEU A 68 -10.57 -6.46 8.01
CA LEU A 68 -9.41 -5.67 7.62
C LEU A 68 -9.60 -5.11 6.19
N PRO A 69 -9.22 -3.85 5.95
CA PRO A 69 -9.27 -3.27 4.61
C PRO A 69 -8.42 -4.06 3.63
N LYS A 70 -9.00 -4.38 2.48
CA LYS A 70 -8.35 -5.05 1.35
C LYS A 70 -8.73 -4.41 0.03
N MET A 71 -7.86 -4.52 -0.96
CA MET A 71 -8.16 -4.14 -2.35
C MET A 71 -8.96 -5.26 -3.04
N ALA A 72 -9.91 -4.88 -3.87
CA ALA A 72 -10.69 -5.74 -4.75
C ALA A 72 -10.68 -5.18 -6.19
N GLU A 73 -10.94 -6.02 -7.19
CA GLU A 73 -10.88 -5.61 -8.61
C GLU A 73 -11.72 -4.37 -8.90
N LYS A 74 -12.92 -4.28 -8.29
CA LYS A 74 -13.84 -3.14 -8.39
C LYS A 74 -13.27 -1.81 -7.92
N ASP A 75 -12.21 -1.84 -7.12
CA ASP A 75 -11.59 -0.64 -6.57
C ASP A 75 -10.68 0.04 -7.60
N GLY A 76 -10.36 -0.62 -8.73
CA GLY A 76 -9.61 -0.02 -9.82
C GLY A 76 -8.12 0.24 -9.50
N CYS A 77 -7.56 -0.42 -8.48
CA CYS A 77 -6.14 -0.30 -8.14
C CYS A 77 -5.24 -1.34 -8.80
N PHE A 78 -5.81 -2.31 -9.52
CA PHE A 78 -5.06 -3.35 -10.22
C PHE A 78 -4.68 -2.88 -11.63
N HIS A 79 -3.60 -3.42 -12.19
CA HIS A 79 -3.13 -3.04 -13.53
C HIS A 79 -4.23 -3.20 -14.60
N LYS A 80 -4.93 -4.33 -14.57
CA LYS A 80 -6.13 -4.52 -15.38
C LYS A 80 -7.31 -3.82 -14.71
N GLY A 81 -7.96 -2.92 -15.45
CA GLY A 81 -9.09 -2.16 -14.92
C GLY A 81 -8.68 -1.01 -14.00
N PHE A 82 -7.45 -0.50 -14.13
CA PHE A 82 -7.00 0.65 -13.35
C PHE A 82 -7.92 1.87 -13.57
N ASN A 83 -8.36 2.47 -12.48
CA ASN A 83 -9.11 3.72 -12.48
C ASN A 83 -8.61 4.60 -11.34
N LYS A 84 -8.08 5.78 -11.71
CA LYS A 84 -7.43 6.71 -10.78
C LYS A 84 -8.36 7.12 -9.64
N ASP A 85 -9.60 7.53 -9.96
CA ASP A 85 -10.51 8.11 -8.98
C ASP A 85 -11.04 7.04 -8.01
N THR A 86 -11.46 5.87 -8.53
CA THR A 86 -11.94 4.78 -7.65
C THR A 86 -10.81 4.23 -6.79
N CYS A 87 -9.60 4.13 -7.35
CA CYS A 87 -8.46 3.65 -6.59
C CYS A 87 -8.05 4.62 -5.49
N LEU A 88 -7.99 5.92 -5.80
CA LEU A 88 -7.66 6.95 -4.83
C LEU A 88 -8.68 6.96 -3.69
N MET A 89 -9.98 6.93 -4.02
CA MET A 89 -11.06 6.86 -3.05
C MET A 89 -10.94 5.61 -2.18
N ARG A 90 -10.63 4.45 -2.76
CA ARG A 90 -10.43 3.21 -2.00
C ARG A 90 -9.25 3.31 -1.05
N ILE A 91 -8.12 3.83 -1.49
CA ILE A 91 -6.92 4.00 -0.66
C ILE A 91 -7.25 4.89 0.54
N ILE A 92 -7.83 6.07 0.30
CA ILE A 92 -8.18 7.02 1.36
C ILE A 92 -9.14 6.38 2.37
N THR A 93 -10.19 5.72 1.88
CA THR A 93 -11.17 5.04 2.74
C THR A 93 -10.52 3.91 3.54
N GLY A 94 -9.63 3.12 2.92
CA GLY A 94 -8.93 2.04 3.62
C GLY A 94 -7.95 2.54 4.68
N LEU A 95 -7.20 3.62 4.42
CA LEU A 95 -6.31 4.23 5.43
C LEU A 95 -7.10 4.81 6.61
N LEU A 96 -8.33 5.26 6.37
CA LEU A 96 -9.25 5.70 7.41
C LEU A 96 -9.78 4.52 8.24
N GLU A 97 -10.20 3.44 7.58
CA GLU A 97 -10.61 2.17 8.23
C GLU A 97 -9.46 1.58 9.07
N PHE A 98 -8.21 1.72 8.63
CA PHE A 98 -7.03 1.24 9.36
C PHE A 98 -6.76 1.95 10.69
N GLN A 99 -7.31 3.15 10.94
CA GLN A 99 -6.97 3.97 12.11
C GLN A 99 -7.23 3.25 13.45
N VAL A 100 -8.35 2.53 13.57
CA VAL A 100 -8.70 1.79 14.79
C VAL A 100 -7.73 0.61 15.03
N TYR A 101 -7.29 -0.04 13.95
CA TYR A 101 -6.35 -1.15 14.03
C TYR A 101 -4.93 -0.67 14.36
N ILE A 102 -4.51 0.46 13.81
CA ILE A 102 -3.20 1.07 14.13
C ILE A 102 -3.15 1.55 15.58
N GLU A 103 -4.26 2.08 16.11
CA GLU A 103 -4.34 2.41 17.54
C GLU A 103 -4.20 1.16 18.42
N PHE A 104 -4.76 0.02 18.00
CA PHE A 104 -4.55 -1.25 18.68
C PHE A 104 -3.07 -1.69 18.61
N LEU A 105 -2.40 -1.56 17.45
CA LEU A 105 -0.97 -1.88 17.32
C LEU A 105 -0.13 -1.10 18.33
N LYS A 106 -0.33 0.22 18.44
CA LYS A 106 0.42 1.10 19.36
C LYS A 106 0.40 0.59 20.81
N ASN A 107 -0.72 0.04 21.23
CA ASN A 107 -0.89 -0.46 22.59
C ASN A 107 -0.28 -1.87 22.79
N ASN A 108 -0.11 -2.65 21.72
CA ASN A 108 0.22 -4.08 21.79
C ASN A 108 1.56 -4.48 21.16
N VAL A 109 2.37 -3.53 20.69
CA VAL A 109 3.75 -3.77 20.22
C VAL A 109 4.79 -3.18 21.16
N ASN A 110 5.99 -3.78 21.22
CA ASN A 110 7.09 -3.29 22.06
C ASN A 110 7.74 -2.03 21.48
N GLU A 111 7.93 -1.99 20.16
CA GLU A 111 8.58 -0.88 19.47
C GLU A 111 7.63 0.31 19.34
N LYS A 112 7.54 1.13 20.40
CA LYS A 112 6.62 2.26 20.49
C LYS A 112 6.95 3.37 19.49
N SER A 113 8.23 3.54 19.14
CA SER A 113 8.66 4.60 18.22
C SER A 113 8.13 4.32 16.81
N SER A 114 8.38 3.13 16.26
CA SER A 114 7.85 2.69 14.98
C SER A 114 6.32 2.64 14.97
N ALA A 115 5.67 2.20 16.06
CA ALA A 115 4.21 2.20 16.12
C ALA A 115 3.61 3.61 16.00
N ARG A 116 4.25 4.60 16.63
CA ARG A 116 3.87 6.01 16.51
C ARG A 116 4.16 6.55 15.12
N ALA A 117 5.29 6.17 14.51
CA ALA A 117 5.63 6.55 13.15
C ALA A 117 4.60 6.02 12.14
N VAL A 118 4.19 4.75 12.24
CA VAL A 118 3.11 4.17 11.42
C VAL A 118 1.81 4.94 11.60
N GLN A 119 1.43 5.30 12.82
CA GLN A 119 0.21 6.07 13.08
C GLN A 119 0.23 7.46 12.44
N ILE A 120 1.29 8.22 12.68
CA ILE A 120 1.43 9.59 12.17
C ILE A 120 1.58 9.56 10.64
N GLY A 121 2.43 8.67 10.12
CA GLY A 121 2.66 8.49 8.69
C GLY A 121 1.39 8.11 7.95
N THR A 122 0.60 7.15 8.46
CA THR A 122 -0.66 6.74 7.81
C THR A 122 -1.66 7.91 7.76
N LYS A 123 -1.77 8.70 8.83
CA LYS A 123 -2.63 9.90 8.84
C LYS A 123 -2.14 10.95 7.85
N ALA A 124 -0.85 11.22 7.80
CA ALA A 124 -0.25 12.17 6.87
C ALA A 124 -0.44 11.72 5.42
N LEU A 125 -0.23 10.43 5.13
CA LEU A 125 -0.43 9.83 3.82
C LEU A 125 -1.87 10.00 3.34
N MET A 126 -2.84 9.71 4.20
CA MET A 126 -4.27 9.92 3.91
C MET A 126 -4.56 11.39 3.58
N LEU A 127 -4.00 12.34 4.35
CA LEU A 127 -4.20 13.77 4.09
C LEU A 127 -3.56 14.23 2.78
N MET A 128 -2.37 13.73 2.42
CA MET A 128 -1.73 14.01 1.14
C MET A 128 -2.56 13.47 -0.03
N LEU A 129 -3.07 12.25 0.09
CA LEU A 129 -3.92 11.63 -0.94
C LEU A 129 -5.25 12.38 -1.11
N LYS A 130 -5.85 12.88 -0.03
CA LYS A 130 -7.05 13.74 -0.11
C LYS A 130 -6.83 15.02 -0.90
N GLN A 131 -5.62 15.58 -0.88
CA GLN A 131 -5.29 16.76 -1.70
C GLN A 131 -5.21 16.45 -3.20
N LYS A 132 -5.08 15.17 -3.58
CA LYS A 132 -5.07 14.72 -4.97
C LYS A 132 -6.47 14.40 -5.51
N GLU A 133 -7.52 14.47 -4.69
CA GLU A 133 -8.88 14.21 -5.15
C GLU A 133 -9.35 15.34 -6.09
N THR A 134 -9.79 14.97 -7.30
CA THR A 134 -10.36 15.92 -8.28
C THR A 134 -11.70 16.49 -7.77
N TYR A 135 -12.44 15.70 -7.00
CA TYR A 135 -13.68 16.09 -6.34
C TYR A 135 -13.63 15.60 -4.90
N PRO A 136 -13.94 16.43 -3.88
CA PRO A 136 -13.89 16.00 -2.50
C PRO A 136 -14.84 14.82 -2.30
N SER A 137 -14.27 13.66 -2.00
CA SER A 137 -15.05 12.45 -1.74
C SER A 137 -15.81 12.61 -0.43
N ILE A 138 -17.10 12.30 -0.42
CA ILE A 138 -17.83 12.02 0.83
C ILE A 138 -17.37 10.64 1.29
N VAL A 139 -16.17 10.57 1.87
CA VAL A 139 -15.69 9.35 2.52
C VAL A 139 -16.53 9.18 3.80
N PRO A 140 -17.33 8.12 3.93
CA PRO A 140 -18.07 7.87 5.15
C PRO A 140 -17.07 7.73 6.29
N THR A 141 -17.13 8.63 7.26
CA THR A 141 -16.32 8.49 8.47
C THR A 141 -16.76 7.23 9.19
N PRO A 142 -15.86 6.32 9.58
CA PRO A 142 -16.20 5.14 10.34
C PRO A 142 -17.01 5.54 11.58
N ASP A 143 -18.10 4.82 11.86
CA ASP A 143 -18.92 5.07 13.04
C ASP A 143 -18.06 4.91 14.32
N PRO A 144 -17.93 5.97 15.14
CA PRO A 144 -17.10 5.94 16.34
C PRO A 144 -17.58 4.88 17.34
N THR A 145 -18.88 4.56 17.35
CA THR A 145 -19.46 3.56 18.25
C THR A 145 -19.01 2.15 17.88
N SER A 146 -19.05 1.83 16.59
CA SER A 146 -18.54 0.57 16.03
C SER A 146 -17.04 0.40 16.26
N ASN A 147 -16.25 1.46 16.09
CA ASN A 147 -14.80 1.43 16.35
C ASN A 147 -14.48 1.20 17.84
N ALA A 148 -15.22 1.82 18.75
CA ALA A 148 -15.04 1.61 20.18
C ALA A 148 -15.35 0.15 20.57
N SER A 149 -16.45 -0.41 20.07
CA SER A 149 -16.81 -1.81 20.30
C SER A 149 -15.75 -2.78 19.76
N LEU A 150 -15.24 -2.53 18.55
CA LEU A 150 -14.16 -3.30 17.94
C LEU A 150 -12.88 -3.23 18.76
N MET A 151 -12.50 -2.04 19.24
CA MET A 151 -11.32 -1.85 20.09
C MET A 151 -11.45 -2.65 21.40
N VAL A 152 -12.60 -2.56 22.08
CA VAL A 152 -12.86 -3.36 23.30
C VAL A 152 -12.74 -4.85 23.02
N LYS A 153 -13.34 -5.32 21.90
CA LYS A 153 -13.25 -6.72 21.49
C LYS A 153 -11.80 -7.16 21.30
N MET A 154 -10.97 -6.39 20.58
CA MET A 154 -9.55 -6.72 20.37
C MET A 154 -8.75 -6.68 21.67
N GLN A 155 -9.01 -5.71 22.57
CA GLN A 155 -8.31 -5.59 23.84
C GLN A 155 -8.69 -6.67 24.86
N SER A 156 -9.90 -7.22 24.78
CA SER A 156 -10.39 -8.30 25.66
C SER A 156 -9.84 -9.68 25.30
N GLN A 157 -9.12 -9.82 24.18
CA GLN A 157 -8.53 -11.09 23.74
C GLN A 157 -7.46 -11.60 24.73
N GLU A 158 -7.28 -12.92 24.76
CA GLU A 158 -6.12 -13.55 25.40
C GLU A 158 -4.82 -13.04 24.79
N GLU A 159 -3.74 -13.01 25.59
CA GLU A 159 -2.47 -12.38 25.19
C GLU A 159 -1.88 -12.98 23.90
N TRP A 160 -1.92 -14.30 23.75
CA TRP A 160 -1.44 -14.95 22.52
C TRP A 160 -2.31 -14.60 21.30
N LEU A 161 -3.61 -14.37 21.48
CA LEU A 161 -4.52 -13.99 20.40
C LEU A 161 -4.28 -12.54 19.99
N LYS A 162 -3.97 -11.64 20.94
CA LYS A 162 -3.53 -10.27 20.65
C LYS A 162 -2.29 -10.25 19.77
N LYS A 163 -1.28 -11.09 20.08
CA LYS A 163 -0.07 -11.23 19.24
C LYS A 163 -0.41 -11.65 17.81
N VAL A 164 -1.34 -12.59 17.63
CA VAL A 164 -1.79 -12.96 16.27
C VAL A 164 -2.56 -11.83 15.60
N THR A 165 -3.44 -11.14 16.32
CA THR A 165 -4.18 -9.97 15.82
C THR A 165 -3.24 -8.86 15.34
N VAL A 166 -2.19 -8.55 16.11
CA VAL A 166 -1.10 -7.63 15.72
C VAL A 166 -0.51 -8.05 14.38
N ARG A 167 -0.12 -9.32 14.23
CA ARG A 167 0.46 -9.84 12.97
C ARG A 167 -0.50 -9.73 11.79
N LEU A 168 -1.76 -10.07 11.97
CA LEU A 168 -2.77 -9.99 10.90
C LEU A 168 -2.97 -8.54 10.44
N ILE A 169 -3.05 -7.59 11.38
CA ILE A 169 -3.16 -6.17 11.07
C ILE A 169 -1.91 -5.69 10.32
N LEU A 170 -0.70 -5.99 10.83
CA LEU A 170 0.56 -5.59 10.19
C LEU A 170 0.69 -6.15 8.77
N ARG A 171 0.30 -7.42 8.57
CA ARG A 171 0.33 -8.05 7.25
C ARG A 171 -0.67 -7.39 6.30
N SER A 172 -1.90 -7.18 6.75
CA SER A 172 -2.93 -6.55 5.92
C SER A 172 -2.57 -5.10 5.58
N LEU A 173 -1.98 -4.36 6.52
CA LEU A 173 -1.55 -2.99 6.29
C LEU A 173 -0.37 -2.92 5.32
N GLU A 174 0.61 -3.84 5.45
CA GLU A 174 1.68 -4.01 4.45
C GLU A 174 1.10 -4.26 3.07
N ASP A 175 0.26 -5.28 2.92
CA ASP A 175 -0.29 -5.67 1.63
C ASP A 175 -1.07 -4.49 1.01
N PHE A 176 -1.85 -3.76 1.81
CA PHE A 176 -2.57 -2.56 1.38
C PHE A 176 -1.62 -1.43 0.93
N LEU A 177 -0.58 -1.12 1.70
CA LEU A 177 0.39 -0.06 1.37
C LEU A 177 1.24 -0.39 0.15
N GLN A 178 1.52 -1.67 -0.13
CA GLN A 178 2.17 -2.07 -1.37
C GLN A 178 1.32 -1.72 -2.60
N TYR A 179 -0.01 -1.86 -2.52
CA TYR A 179 -0.90 -1.34 -3.57
C TYR A 179 -0.87 0.18 -3.63
N THR A 180 -0.86 0.87 -2.49
CA THR A 180 -0.75 2.33 -2.44
C THR A 180 0.52 2.85 -3.12
N VAL A 181 1.69 2.25 -2.87
CA VAL A 181 2.95 2.60 -3.54
C VAL A 181 2.88 2.41 -5.06
N ARG A 182 2.22 1.34 -5.52
CA ARG A 182 2.04 1.11 -6.95
C ARG A 182 1.09 2.13 -7.57
N ALA A 183 -0.02 2.41 -6.89
CA ALA A 183 -1.02 3.34 -7.35
C ALA A 183 -0.51 4.79 -7.34
N SER A 184 0.31 5.19 -6.36
CA SER A 184 0.86 6.55 -6.27
C SER A 184 1.73 6.91 -7.48
N ARG A 185 2.44 5.95 -8.07
CA ARG A 185 3.20 6.13 -9.32
C ARG A 185 2.33 6.45 -10.53
N LEU A 186 1.05 6.08 -10.46
CA LEU A 186 0.06 6.25 -11.52
C LEU A 186 -0.90 7.42 -11.25
N MET A 187 -0.72 8.14 -10.12
CA MET A 187 -1.63 9.17 -9.60
C MET A 187 -0.99 10.55 -9.51
#